data_AF-A0A1H5SBD0-F1
#
_entry.id   AF-A0A1H5SBD0-F1
#
_cell.length_a   1.000
_cell.length_b   1.000
_cell.length_c   1.000
_cell.angle_alpha   90.00
_cell.angle_beta   90.00
_cell.angle_gamma   90.00
#
_symmetry.space_group_name_H-M   'P 1'
#
loop_
_entity.id
_entity.type
_entity.pdbx_description
1 polymer ?
#
loop_
_entity_poly.entity_id
_entity_poly.type
_entity_poly.pdbx_seq_one_letter_code
_entity_poly.pdbx_strand_id
1 'polypeptide(L)'
;MINYFRKLLTGYQTVKKKVNGIDFRYTYSDKPIFFDPIGMLKEFNTRVAHEEVQQLRMISPISENLLELEFPEEEEKPSVVCECFFKGKSLKVSRFSLKGGLYPISFYRFELDDQLLGTFRRKYDYGSQIQKIGLKLASETGLAIDLELGKWLWQNNQGEQLFVEKFGHTQIWFFKNSKLDTLIN
;
A
#
# COMPACT_ATOMS: atom_id res chain seq x y z
N MET A 1 -30.32 -10.64 12.25
CA MET A 1 -30.04 -10.62 13.71
C MET A 1 -28.70 -11.24 14.11
N ILE A 2 -28.20 -12.29 13.43
CA ILE A 2 -26.92 -12.96 13.75
C ILE A 2 -25.69 -12.02 13.71
N ASN A 3 -25.69 -11.00 12.83
CA ASN A 3 -24.57 -10.04 12.75
C ASN A 3 -24.50 -9.04 13.91
N TYR A 4 -25.61 -8.79 14.62
CA TYR A 4 -25.63 -7.79 15.70
C TYR A 4 -24.95 -8.33 16.97
N PHE A 5 -25.18 -9.61 17.29
CA PHE A 5 -24.52 -10.28 18.42
C PHE A 5 -23.03 -10.55 18.19
N ARG A 6 -22.60 -10.79 16.95
CA ARG A 6 -21.16 -10.90 16.62
C ARG A 6 -20.40 -9.60 16.88
N LYS A 7 -21.00 -8.44 16.58
CA LYS A 7 -20.38 -7.13 16.87
C LYS A 7 -20.11 -6.95 18.36
N LEU A 8 -21.01 -7.42 19.23
CA LEU A 8 -20.87 -7.31 20.68
C LEU A 8 -19.75 -8.20 21.26
N LEU A 9 -19.39 -9.31 20.59
CA LEU A 9 -18.36 -10.24 21.08
C LEU A 9 -16.98 -9.98 20.48
N THR A 10 -16.88 -9.61 19.20
CA THR A 10 -15.58 -9.42 18.53
C THR A 10 -15.20 -7.97 18.30
N GLY A 11 -16.16 -7.04 18.36
CA GLY A 11 -15.98 -5.66 17.94
C GLY A 11 -15.98 -5.45 16.42
N TYR A 12 -16.05 -6.52 15.60
CA TYR A 12 -15.99 -6.42 14.14
C TYR A 12 -17.32 -6.77 13.46
N GLN A 13 -17.61 -6.08 12.36
CA GLN A 13 -18.71 -6.36 11.44
C GLN A 13 -18.17 -6.92 10.12
N THR A 14 -18.91 -7.84 9.50
CA THR A 14 -18.58 -8.37 8.17
C THR A 14 -19.67 -8.01 7.16
N VAL A 15 -19.26 -7.55 5.98
CA VAL A 15 -20.14 -7.29 4.83
C VAL A 15 -19.52 -7.83 3.55
N LYS A 16 -20.36 -8.35 2.65
CA LYS A 16 -19.95 -8.72 1.30
C LYS A 16 -20.36 -7.62 0.33
N LYS A 17 -19.47 -7.26 -0.60
CA LYS A 17 -19.77 -6.33 -1.68
C LYS A 17 -19.21 -6.86 -2.99
N LYS A 18 -19.96 -6.63 -4.07
CA LYS A 18 -19.50 -6.91 -5.43
C LYS A 18 -18.98 -5.63 -6.05
N VAL A 19 -17.71 -5.61 -6.46
CA VAL A 19 -17.06 -4.47 -7.12
C VAL A 19 -16.41 -4.98 -8.39
N ASN A 20 -16.71 -4.37 -9.54
CA ASN A 20 -16.17 -4.78 -10.84
C ASN A 20 -16.34 -6.29 -11.14
N GLY A 21 -17.45 -6.88 -10.70
CA GLY A 21 -17.74 -8.30 -10.90
C GLY A 21 -17.12 -9.26 -9.87
N ILE A 22 -16.25 -8.77 -8.98
CA ILE A 22 -15.54 -9.57 -7.96
C ILE A 22 -16.26 -9.41 -6.62
N ASP A 23 -16.46 -10.53 -5.92
CA ASP A 23 -17.01 -10.54 -4.57
C ASP A 23 -15.91 -10.33 -3.53
N PHE A 24 -16.04 -9.24 -2.77
CA PHE A 24 -15.16 -8.87 -1.67
C PHE A 24 -15.86 -9.06 -0.33
N ARG A 25 -15.16 -9.64 0.64
CA ARG A 25 -15.57 -9.74 2.05
C ARG A 25 -14.79 -8.71 2.85
N TYR A 26 -15.49 -7.75 3.43
CA TYR A 26 -14.90 -6.75 4.33
C TYR A 26 -15.24 -7.08 5.77
N THR A 27 -14.23 -7.06 6.64
CA THR A 27 -14.36 -7.18 8.09
C THR A 27 -13.77 -5.92 8.73
N TYR A 28 -14.52 -5.20 9.55
CA TYR A 28 -14.11 -3.88 10.07
C TYR A 28 -14.62 -3.62 11.49
N SER A 29 -13.86 -2.88 12.31
CA SER A 29 -14.23 -2.55 13.69
C SER A 29 -15.21 -1.39 13.81
N ASP A 30 -14.97 -0.33 13.03
CA ASP A 30 -15.63 0.96 13.18
C ASP A 30 -16.49 1.34 11.96
N LYS A 31 -16.43 2.61 11.53
CA LYS A 31 -17.06 3.05 10.29
C LYS A 31 -16.36 2.35 9.11
N PRO A 32 -17.10 1.61 8.27
CA PRO A 32 -16.47 0.89 7.17
C PRO A 32 -15.89 1.87 6.15
N ILE A 33 -14.62 1.66 5.81
CA ILE A 33 -13.98 2.27 4.65
C ILE A 33 -13.82 1.16 3.62
N PHE A 34 -14.67 1.19 2.60
CA PHE A 34 -14.60 0.24 1.48
C PHE A 34 -13.60 0.76 0.45
N PHE A 35 -12.77 -0.13 -0.07
CA PHE A 35 -11.77 0.14 -1.10
C PHE A 35 -11.72 -1.04 -2.07
N ASP A 36 -11.23 -0.82 -3.30
CA ASP A 36 -11.06 -1.87 -4.32
C ASP A 36 -9.57 -2.29 -4.39
N PRO A 37 -9.17 -3.40 -3.73
CA PRO A 37 -7.79 -3.92 -3.80
C PRO A 37 -7.25 -4.08 -5.22
N ILE A 38 -8.06 -4.58 -6.13
CA ILE A 38 -7.63 -4.88 -7.50
C ILE A 38 -7.49 -3.57 -8.28
N GLY A 39 -8.43 -2.65 -8.07
CA GLY A 39 -8.34 -1.28 -8.59
C GLY A 39 -7.07 -0.57 -8.12
N MET A 40 -6.73 -0.66 -6.84
CA MET A 40 -5.51 -0.07 -6.27
C MET A 40 -4.24 -0.63 -6.91
N LEU A 41 -4.16 -1.95 -7.10
CA LEU A 41 -3.02 -2.60 -7.75
C LEU A 41 -2.90 -2.22 -9.23
N LYS A 42 -4.03 -2.12 -9.95
CA LYS A 42 -4.08 -1.60 -11.34
C LYS A 42 -3.64 -0.14 -11.43
N GLU A 43 -4.06 0.67 -10.45
CA GLU A 43 -3.68 2.07 -10.36
C GLU A 43 -2.17 2.21 -10.16
N PHE A 44 -1.56 1.41 -9.28
CA PHE A 44 -0.11 1.34 -9.14
C PHE A 44 0.57 1.04 -10.49
N ASN A 45 0.19 -0.05 -11.17
CA ASN A 45 0.77 -0.43 -12.47
C ASN A 45 0.66 0.68 -13.52
N THR A 46 -0.47 1.37 -13.55
CA THR A 46 -0.69 2.50 -14.47
C THR A 46 0.22 3.68 -14.14
N ARG A 47 0.35 4.02 -12.84
CA ARG A 47 1.14 5.17 -12.38
C ARG A 47 2.62 4.96 -12.61
N VAL A 48 3.15 3.78 -12.28
CA VAL A 48 4.58 3.50 -12.43
C VAL A 48 5.03 3.43 -13.89
N ALA A 49 4.10 3.18 -14.82
CA ALA A 49 4.35 3.17 -16.25
C ALA A 49 4.25 4.57 -16.90
N HIS A 50 3.87 5.61 -16.16
CA HIS A 50 3.71 6.96 -16.69
C HIS A 50 5.08 7.57 -17.07
N GLU A 51 5.14 8.29 -18.19
CA GLU A 51 6.40 8.82 -18.76
C GLU A 51 7.15 9.76 -17.83
N GLU A 52 6.42 10.56 -17.05
CA GLU A 52 6.96 11.48 -16.07
C GLU A 52 7.50 10.81 -14.78
N VAL A 53 7.45 9.47 -14.67
CA VAL A 53 8.07 8.74 -13.54
C VAL A 53 9.54 8.49 -13.82
N GLN A 54 10.40 9.02 -12.96
CA GLN A 54 11.83 8.71 -13.03
C GLN A 54 12.09 7.28 -12.56
N GLN A 55 12.61 6.46 -13.46
CA GLN A 55 12.98 5.07 -13.20
C GLN A 55 14.42 5.00 -12.69
N LEU A 56 14.62 4.42 -11.50
CA LEU A 56 15.89 4.39 -10.78
C LEU A 56 16.28 2.94 -10.47
N ARG A 57 17.37 2.47 -11.08
CA ARG A 57 17.86 1.09 -10.86
C ARG A 57 18.82 1.03 -9.68
N MET A 58 18.51 0.18 -8.72
CA MET A 58 19.33 -0.08 -7.54
C MET A 58 20.02 -1.43 -7.64
N ILE A 59 21.18 -1.51 -6.98
CA ILE A 59 21.97 -2.73 -6.88
C ILE A 59 21.53 -3.55 -5.63
N SER A 60 21.13 -2.87 -4.56
CA SER A 60 20.83 -3.47 -3.26
C SER A 60 19.32 -3.43 -2.93
N PRO A 61 18.83 -4.32 -2.05
CA PRO A 61 17.49 -4.21 -1.47
C PRO A 61 17.31 -2.94 -0.65
N ILE A 62 16.11 -2.37 -0.68
CA ILE A 62 15.67 -1.28 0.18
C ILE A 62 15.24 -1.88 1.51
N SER A 63 15.89 -1.42 2.58
CA SER A 63 15.36 -1.64 3.92
C SER A 63 14.15 -0.74 4.14
N GLU A 64 13.01 -1.29 4.55
CA GLU A 64 11.83 -0.51 4.95
C GLU A 64 12.16 0.49 6.09
N ASN A 65 13.16 0.15 6.93
CA ASN A 65 13.64 1.02 8.01
C ASN A 65 14.37 2.28 7.49
N LEU A 66 14.82 2.27 6.24
CA LEU A 66 15.52 3.39 5.62
C LEU A 66 14.69 4.68 5.66
N LEU A 67 13.37 4.54 5.57
CA LEU A 67 12.48 5.68 5.37
C LEU A 67 11.97 6.31 6.68
N GLU A 68 12.34 5.76 7.86
CA GLU A 68 11.83 6.20 9.17
C GLU A 68 10.30 6.38 9.17
N LEU A 69 9.59 5.47 8.51
CA LEU A 69 8.14 5.54 8.37
C LEU A 69 7.48 4.92 9.59
N GLU A 70 6.35 5.49 10.00
CA GLU A 70 5.42 4.86 10.92
C GLU A 70 4.83 3.58 10.29
N PHE A 71 4.99 2.46 10.98
CA PHE A 71 4.42 1.15 10.65
C PHE A 71 3.44 0.72 11.75
N PRO A 72 2.44 -0.11 11.43
CA PRO A 72 1.60 -0.70 12.47
C PRO A 72 2.45 -1.57 13.41
N GLU A 73 2.19 -1.49 14.70
CA GLU A 73 2.81 -2.38 15.69
C GLU A 73 2.38 -3.84 15.44
N GLU A 74 3.16 -4.82 15.93
CA GLU A 74 2.89 -6.24 15.67
C GLU A 74 1.52 -6.69 16.20
N GLU A 75 1.09 -6.12 17.33
CA GLU A 75 -0.21 -6.42 17.95
C GLU A 75 -1.36 -5.53 17.44
N GLU A 76 -1.04 -4.52 16.61
CA GLU A 76 -2.05 -3.58 16.13
C GLU A 76 -3.04 -4.28 15.20
N LYS A 77 -4.34 -4.10 15.49
CA LYS A 77 -5.40 -4.72 14.68
C LYS A 77 -5.78 -3.83 13.50
N PRO A 78 -5.97 -4.39 12.30
CA PRO A 78 -6.38 -3.61 11.15
C PRO A 78 -7.81 -3.06 11.31
N SER A 79 -7.99 -1.77 11.05
CA SER A 79 -9.32 -1.11 11.01
C SER A 79 -10.29 -1.75 10.00
N VAL A 80 -9.76 -2.28 8.89
CA VAL A 80 -10.52 -3.00 7.87
C VAL A 80 -9.65 -4.12 7.28
N VAL A 81 -10.20 -5.31 7.14
CA VAL A 81 -9.64 -6.41 6.35
C VAL A 81 -10.57 -6.66 5.17
N CYS A 82 -10.01 -6.67 3.97
CA CYS A 82 -10.73 -6.98 2.73
C CYS A 82 -10.17 -8.27 2.14
N GLU A 83 -11.01 -9.24 1.82
CA GLU A 83 -10.61 -10.52 1.23
C GLU A 83 -11.40 -10.78 -0.04
N CYS A 84 -10.74 -11.31 -1.06
CA CYS A 84 -11.39 -11.81 -2.28
C CYS A 84 -10.61 -12.98 -2.87
N PHE A 85 -11.29 -13.77 -3.70
CA PHE A 85 -10.66 -14.77 -4.54
C PHE A 85 -10.59 -14.23 -5.97
N PHE A 86 -9.39 -14.16 -6.54
CA PHE A 86 -9.15 -13.62 -7.86
C PHE A 86 -8.17 -14.49 -8.63
N LYS A 87 -8.56 -14.94 -9.84
CA LYS A 87 -7.75 -15.80 -10.71
C LYS A 87 -7.15 -17.03 -10.01
N GLY A 88 -7.92 -17.70 -9.15
CA GLY A 88 -7.44 -18.88 -8.44
C GLY A 88 -6.60 -18.58 -7.19
N LYS A 89 -6.47 -17.31 -6.79
CA LYS A 89 -5.63 -16.86 -5.69
C LYS A 89 -6.43 -16.13 -4.61
N SER A 90 -6.01 -16.29 -3.35
CA SER A 90 -6.60 -15.56 -2.22
C SER A 90 -5.86 -14.24 -2.03
N LEU A 91 -6.55 -13.11 -2.19
CA LEU A 91 -6.00 -11.79 -1.91
C LEU A 91 -6.64 -11.26 -0.62
N LYS A 92 -5.79 -10.94 0.36
CA LYS A 92 -6.16 -10.30 1.62
C LYS A 92 -5.47 -8.93 1.70
N VAL A 93 -6.23 -7.90 2.03
CA VAL A 93 -5.72 -6.55 2.22
C VAL A 93 -6.15 -6.01 3.58
N SER A 94 -5.16 -5.76 4.43
CA SER A 94 -5.35 -5.24 5.77
C SER A 94 -5.04 -3.75 5.79
N ARG A 95 -6.00 -2.93 6.22
CA ARG A 95 -5.88 -1.48 6.34
C ARG A 95 -5.75 -1.06 7.79
N PHE A 96 -4.71 -0.29 8.08
CA PHE A 96 -4.41 0.31 9.38
C PHE A 96 -4.59 1.83 9.29
N SER A 97 -5.00 2.43 10.40
CA SER A 97 -5.17 3.89 10.52
C SER A 97 -4.20 4.39 11.57
N LEU A 98 -3.05 4.91 11.11
CA LEU A 98 -1.97 5.36 11.99
C LEU A 98 -1.99 6.90 12.12
N LYS A 99 -1.21 7.42 13.06
CA LYS A 99 -0.97 8.86 13.22
C LYS A 99 0.53 9.14 13.13
N GLY A 100 0.92 9.98 12.18
CA GLY A 100 2.32 10.40 11.99
C GLY A 100 2.48 11.89 12.27
N GLY A 101 2.75 12.25 13.53
CA GLY A 101 2.71 13.62 13.99
C GLY A 101 1.28 14.19 13.96
N LEU A 102 1.05 15.26 13.20
CA LEU A 102 -0.27 15.89 13.07
C LEU A 102 -1.15 15.27 11.98
N TYR A 103 -0.59 14.45 11.11
CA TYR A 103 -1.30 13.94 9.93
C TYR A 103 -1.71 12.48 10.10
N PRO A 104 -2.95 12.11 9.70
CA PRO A 104 -3.34 10.71 9.65
C PRO A 104 -2.58 9.98 8.54
N ILE A 105 -2.45 8.68 8.69
CA ILE A 105 -1.82 7.78 7.72
C ILE A 105 -2.77 6.61 7.48
N SER A 106 -3.04 6.31 6.21
CA SER A 106 -3.63 5.04 5.81
C SER A 106 -2.52 4.11 5.33
N PHE A 107 -2.38 2.97 6.00
CA PHE A 107 -1.41 1.95 5.64
C PHE A 107 -2.16 0.68 5.22
N TYR A 108 -1.79 0.11 4.08
CA TYR A 108 -2.39 -1.08 3.51
C TYR A 108 -1.32 -2.14 3.36
N ARG A 109 -1.61 -3.36 3.81
CA ARG A 109 -0.77 -4.54 3.64
C ARG A 109 -1.48 -5.49 2.69
N PHE A 110 -0.85 -5.83 1.57
CA PHE A 110 -1.36 -6.77 0.58
C PHE A 110 -0.71 -8.13 0.80
N GLU A 111 -1.54 -9.16 0.91
CA GLU A 111 -1.12 -10.55 1.10
C GLU A 111 -1.79 -11.43 0.04
N LEU A 112 -0.99 -12.21 -0.67
CA LEU A 112 -1.45 -13.17 -1.67
C LEU A 112 -1.15 -14.59 -1.19
N ASP A 113 -2.17 -15.43 -1.09
CA ASP A 113 -2.07 -16.78 -0.50
C ASP A 113 -1.32 -16.75 0.85
N ASP A 114 -1.67 -15.76 1.68
CA ASP A 114 -1.06 -15.48 3.00
C ASP A 114 0.45 -15.11 2.99
N GLN A 115 1.01 -14.81 1.81
CA GLN A 115 2.35 -14.26 1.67
C GLN A 115 2.30 -12.75 1.44
N LEU A 116 3.15 -11.98 2.14
CA LEU A 116 3.27 -10.54 1.93
C LEU A 116 3.68 -10.25 0.48
N LEU A 117 2.81 -9.55 -0.24
CA LEU A 117 3.07 -9.06 -1.58
C LEU A 117 3.75 -7.68 -1.51
N GLY A 118 3.18 -6.79 -0.70
CA GLY A 118 3.68 -5.44 -0.54
C GLY A 118 2.78 -4.57 0.32
N THR A 119 3.10 -3.29 0.37
CA THR A 119 2.44 -2.30 1.19
C THR A 119 2.16 -1.03 0.40
N PHE A 120 1.13 -0.31 0.81
CA PHE A 120 0.81 1.01 0.32
C PHE A 120 0.54 1.93 1.49
N ARG A 121 1.11 3.12 1.45
CA ARG A 121 1.00 4.13 2.50
C ARG A 121 0.61 5.45 1.89
N ARG A 122 -0.39 6.10 2.49
CA ARG A 122 -0.79 7.48 2.20
C ARG A 122 -0.78 8.29 3.50
N LYS A 123 0.05 9.34 3.55
CA LYS A 123 0.08 10.32 4.65
C LYS A 123 -0.63 11.59 4.19
N TYR A 124 -1.67 12.03 4.90
CA TYR A 124 -2.52 13.15 4.48
C TYR A 124 -1.87 14.52 4.80
N ASP A 125 -0.71 14.77 4.21
CA ASP A 125 0.21 15.87 4.52
C ASP A 125 0.43 16.83 3.34
N TYR A 126 -0.45 16.77 2.34
CA TYR A 126 -0.36 17.50 1.07
C TYR A 126 0.97 17.34 0.30
N GLY A 127 1.68 16.23 0.51
CA GLY A 127 2.95 15.94 -0.16
C GLY A 127 4.15 16.62 0.49
N SER A 128 4.01 17.19 1.68
CA SER A 128 5.09 17.94 2.36
C SER A 128 6.32 17.09 2.70
N GLN A 129 6.22 15.76 2.71
CA GLN A 129 7.33 14.85 2.99
C GLN A 129 8.04 14.32 1.73
N ILE A 130 7.51 14.56 0.53
CA ILE A 130 7.99 13.91 -0.70
C ILE A 130 9.46 14.21 -0.99
N GLN A 131 9.84 15.49 -0.96
CA GLN A 131 11.23 15.87 -1.22
C GLN A 131 12.19 15.30 -0.17
N LYS A 132 11.81 15.32 1.11
CA LYS A 132 12.62 14.75 2.20
C LYS A 132 12.86 13.25 1.98
N ILE A 133 11.81 12.51 1.63
CA ILE A 133 11.88 11.07 1.37
C ILE A 133 12.75 10.79 0.14
N GLY A 134 12.51 11.52 -0.96
CA GLY A 134 13.29 11.36 -2.19
C GLY A 134 14.78 11.62 -1.96
N LEU A 135 15.14 12.73 -1.32
CA LEU A 135 16.53 13.08 -1.02
C LEU A 135 17.21 12.05 -0.11
N LYS A 136 16.48 11.52 0.88
CA LYS A 136 17.01 10.44 1.74
C LYS A 136 17.32 9.20 0.92
N LEU A 137 16.40 8.75 0.08
CA LEU A 137 16.60 7.60 -0.81
C LEU A 137 17.74 7.83 -1.80
N ALA A 138 17.82 9.01 -2.40
CA ALA A 138 18.90 9.41 -3.31
C ALA A 138 20.27 9.33 -2.62
N SER A 139 20.38 9.85 -1.39
CA SER A 139 21.61 9.80 -0.58
C SER A 139 22.03 8.36 -0.26
N GLU A 140 21.08 7.51 0.10
CA GLU A 140 21.33 6.12 0.52
C GLU A 140 21.66 5.20 -0.68
N THR A 141 21.07 5.48 -1.84
CA THR A 141 21.29 4.70 -3.06
C THR A 141 22.41 5.24 -3.94
N GLY A 142 22.88 6.47 -3.69
CA GLY A 142 23.83 7.17 -4.56
C GLY A 142 23.25 7.57 -5.93
N LEU A 143 21.93 7.56 -6.07
CA LEU A 143 21.24 7.86 -7.34
C LEU A 143 20.76 9.31 -7.36
N ALA A 144 21.00 10.01 -8.46
CA ALA A 144 20.49 11.35 -8.67
C ALA A 144 18.98 11.31 -8.97
N ILE A 145 18.23 12.23 -8.37
CA ILE A 145 16.79 12.39 -8.59
C ILE A 145 16.47 13.79 -9.11
N ASP A 146 15.44 13.88 -9.94
CA ASP A 146 14.83 15.15 -10.31
C ASP A 146 13.71 15.50 -9.32
N LEU A 147 13.91 16.56 -8.54
CA LEU A 147 12.96 17.00 -7.52
C LEU A 147 11.67 17.59 -8.09
N GLU A 148 11.69 18.08 -9.32
CA GLU A 148 10.53 18.72 -9.97
C GLU A 148 9.48 17.67 -10.35
N LEU A 149 9.89 16.45 -10.67
CA LEU A 149 8.96 15.36 -11.01
C LEU A 149 8.09 14.96 -9.82
N GLY A 150 8.68 14.93 -8.61
CA GLY A 150 7.97 14.52 -7.39
C GLY A 150 7.42 13.08 -7.42
N LYS A 151 7.95 12.24 -8.32
CA LYS A 151 7.57 10.83 -8.49
C LYS A 151 8.75 10.00 -9.00
N TRP A 152 9.09 8.97 -8.25
CA TRP A 152 10.28 8.17 -8.49
C TRP A 152 10.00 6.70 -8.19
N LEU A 153 10.44 5.83 -9.09
CA LEU A 153 10.33 4.39 -8.94
C LEU A 153 11.74 3.80 -8.83
N TRP A 154 12.08 3.33 -7.64
CA TRP A 154 13.28 2.55 -7.40
C TRP A 154 13.00 1.07 -7.61
N GLN A 155 13.83 0.40 -8.40
CA GLN A 155 13.72 -1.04 -8.66
C GLN A 155 15.06 -1.72 -8.55
N ASN A 156 15.10 -2.93 -7.99
CA ASN A 156 16.30 -3.76 -8.02
C ASN A 156 16.14 -5.00 -8.91
N ASN A 157 17.24 -5.72 -9.13
CA ASN A 157 17.26 -6.91 -9.98
C ASN A 157 16.49 -8.11 -9.38
N GLN A 158 16.08 -8.04 -8.11
CA GLN A 158 15.28 -9.07 -7.43
C GLN A 158 13.77 -8.84 -7.61
N GLY A 159 13.38 -7.78 -8.32
CA GLY A 159 11.98 -7.41 -8.54
C GLY A 159 11.35 -6.64 -7.39
N GLU A 160 12.14 -6.15 -6.44
CA GLU A 160 11.67 -5.22 -5.42
C GLU A 160 11.41 -3.86 -6.06
N GLN A 161 10.33 -3.21 -5.65
CA GLN A 161 9.91 -1.91 -6.15
C GLN A 161 9.52 -1.00 -5.00
N LEU A 162 10.10 0.20 -4.95
CA LEU A 162 9.66 1.30 -4.10
C LEU A 162 9.23 2.46 -4.99
N PHE A 163 7.95 2.81 -4.95
CA PHE A 163 7.42 3.97 -5.66
C PHE A 163 7.02 5.05 -4.67
N VAL A 164 7.56 6.24 -4.84
CA VAL A 164 7.21 7.42 -4.04
C VAL A 164 6.64 8.46 -4.97
N GLU A 165 5.47 9.02 -4.65
CA GLU A 165 4.83 10.05 -5.46
C GLU A 165 4.05 11.07 -4.64
N LYS A 166 3.98 12.30 -5.17
CA LYS A 166 2.99 13.30 -4.74
C LYS A 166 1.71 13.14 -5.56
N PHE A 167 0.68 12.52 -4.98
CA PHE A 167 -0.67 12.49 -5.57
C PHE A 167 -1.70 13.00 -4.58
N GLY A 168 -1.86 14.33 -4.54
CA GLY A 168 -2.59 15.08 -3.51
C GLY A 168 -1.93 15.05 -2.12
N HIS A 169 -1.25 13.96 -1.81
CA HIS A 169 -0.65 13.59 -0.53
C HIS A 169 0.63 12.79 -0.78
N THR A 170 1.47 12.64 0.24
CA THR A 170 2.62 11.73 0.17
C THR A 170 2.12 10.29 0.06
N GLN A 171 2.51 9.61 -1.02
CA GLN A 171 2.18 8.21 -1.27
C GLN A 171 3.45 7.39 -1.47
N ILE A 172 3.46 6.19 -0.87
CA ILE A 172 4.58 5.25 -0.94
C ILE A 172 4.02 3.86 -1.18
N TRP A 173 4.49 3.20 -2.23
CA TRP A 173 4.22 1.80 -2.50
C TRP A 173 5.52 1.01 -2.37
N PHE A 174 5.46 -0.14 -1.72
CA PHE A 174 6.61 -1.01 -1.58
C PHE A 174 6.21 -2.45 -1.85
N PHE A 175 6.84 -3.08 -2.85
CA PHE A 175 6.59 -4.47 -3.21
C PHE A 175 7.91 -5.25 -3.16
N LYS A 176 7.92 -6.37 -2.44
CA LYS A 176 9.12 -7.21 -2.27
C LYS A 176 9.41 -8.10 -3.49
N ASN A 177 8.44 -8.23 -4.39
CA ASN A 177 8.57 -9.09 -5.55
C ASN A 177 7.68 -8.59 -6.70
N SER A 178 8.17 -8.69 -7.93
CA SER A 178 7.49 -8.28 -9.17
C SER A 178 6.31 -9.18 -9.57
N LYS A 179 5.91 -10.14 -8.71
CA LYS A 179 4.72 -10.99 -8.93
C LYS A 179 3.42 -10.22 -9.13
N LEU A 180 3.40 -8.89 -8.97
CA LEU A 180 2.24 -8.05 -9.27
C LEU A 180 1.68 -8.29 -10.68
N ASP A 181 2.55 -8.49 -11.67
CA ASP A 181 2.13 -8.67 -13.06
C ASP A 181 1.35 -9.97 -13.27
N THR A 182 1.62 -11.00 -12.46
CA THR A 182 0.88 -12.28 -12.50
C THR A 182 -0.52 -12.18 -11.89
N LEU A 183 -0.77 -11.16 -11.07
CA LEU A 183 -2.08 -10.90 -10.49
C LEU A 183 -2.95 -10.10 -11.45
N ILE A 184 -2.41 -9.03 -12.01
CA ILE A 184 -3.21 -8.03 -12.71
C ILE A 184 -3.49 -8.43 -14.17
N ASN A 185 -2.55 -9.07 -14.86
CA ASN A 185 -2.68 -9.52 -16.26
C ASN A 185 -3.30 -10.90 -16.36
#